data_AF-A0A2S9FI09-F1
#
_entry.id   AF-A0A2S9FI09-F1
#
_cell.length_a   1.000
_cell.length_b   1.000
_cell.length_c   1.000
_cell.angle_alpha   90.00
_cell.angle_beta   90.00
_cell.angle_gamma   90.00
#
_symmetry.space_group_name_H-M   'P 1'
#
loop_
_entity.id
_entity.type
_entity.pdbx_description
1 polymer ?
#
loop_
_entity_poly.entity_id
_entity_poly.type
_entity_poly.pdbx_seq_one_letter_code
_entity_poly.pdbx_strand_id
1 'polypeptide(L)' 'MRTLIDFDDAPVFAVPTASGVREGVLLDGPQGWGEFSPPADADDALAARWLTAAMEPSTVG' A
#
# COMPACT_ATOMS: atom_id res chain seq x y z
N MET A 1 -8.67 -12.91 -13.21
CA MET A 1 -7.44 -12.11 -13.37
C MET A 1 -7.86 -10.66 -13.36
N ARG A 2 -7.46 -9.88 -12.35
CA ARG A 2 -7.70 -8.42 -12.31
C ARG A 2 -6.82 -7.75 -13.36
N THR A 3 -7.27 -6.63 -13.92
CA THR A 3 -6.56 -5.90 -14.99
C THR A 3 -5.89 -4.62 -14.47
N LEU A 4 -6.39 -4.09 -13.35
CA LEU A 4 -5.93 -2.86 -12.68
C LEU A 4 -5.95 -3.10 -11.16
N ILE A 5 -5.27 -2.22 -10.41
CA ILE A 5 -5.37 -2.17 -8.96
C ILE A 5 -6.79 -1.74 -8.58
N ASP A 6 -7.36 -2.45 -7.62
CA ASP A 6 -8.65 -2.13 -7.02
C ASP A 6 -8.44 -1.22 -5.80
N PHE A 7 -8.71 0.09 -5.97
CA PHE A 7 -8.60 1.06 -4.89
C PHE A 7 -9.90 1.24 -4.10
N ASP A 8 -11.04 0.84 -4.67
CA ASP A 8 -12.36 1.06 -4.06
C ASP A 8 -12.57 0.09 -2.89
N ASP A 9 -12.10 -1.15 -3.03
CA ASP A 9 -12.23 -2.22 -2.03
C ASP A 9 -10.88 -2.59 -1.36
N ALA A 10 -9.90 -1.69 -1.39
CA ALA A 10 -8.57 -1.94 -0.85
C ALA A 10 -8.58 -2.17 0.68
N PRO A 11 -8.10 -3.31 1.19
CA PRO A 11 -8.09 -3.58 2.62
C PRO A 11 -7.18 -2.62 3.39
N VAL A 12 -7.72 -1.99 4.43
CA VAL A 12 -6.96 -1.19 5.40
C VAL A 12 -6.59 -2.07 6.58
N PHE A 13 -5.38 -1.92 7.11
CA PHE A 13 -4.95 -2.61 8.32
C PHE A 13 -4.44 -1.64 9.39
N ALA A 14 -4.54 -2.08 10.63
CA ALA A 14 -3.92 -1.47 11.80
C ALA A 14 -3.40 -2.60 12.71
N VAL A 15 -2.08 -2.81 12.71
CA VAL A 15 -1.42 -3.91 13.43
C VAL A 15 -0.68 -3.35 14.64
N PRO A 16 -1.02 -3.76 15.88
CA PRO A 16 -0.26 -3.37 17.06
C PRO A 16 1.17 -3.92 17.01
N THR A 17 2.15 -3.07 17.29
CA THR A 17 3.57 -3.44 17.41
C THR A 17 4.13 -2.95 18.74
N ALA A 18 5.38 -3.33 19.07
CA ALA A 18 6.03 -2.86 20.29
C ALA A 18 6.26 -1.33 20.33
N SER A 19 6.30 -0.66 19.17
CA SER A 19 6.58 0.77 19.04
C SER A 19 5.35 1.61 18.69
N GLY A 20 4.15 1.01 18.68
CA GLY A 20 2.90 1.68 18.31
C GLY A 20 2.09 0.89 17.29
N VAL A 21 1.07 1.52 16.71
CA VAL A 21 0.23 0.90 15.67
C VAL A 21 0.89 1.11 14.32
N ARG A 22 0.96 0.03 13.53
CA ARG A 22 1.38 0.06 12.15
C ARG A 22 0.15 0.05 11.25
N GLU A 23 -0.06 1.15 10.54
CA GLU A 23 -1.21 1.35 9.66
C GLU A 23 -0.78 1.33 8.18
N GLY A 24 -1.71 0.95 7.31
CA GLY A 24 -1.50 0.92 5.87
C GLY A 24 -2.67 0.31 5.11
N VAL A 25 -2.48 0.19 3.79
CA VAL A 25 -3.44 -0.32 2.82
C VAL A 25 -2.76 -1.41 1.99
N LEU A 26 -3.48 -2.49 1.71
CA LEU A 26 -3.05 -3.54 0.79
C LEU A 26 -3.64 -3.29 -0.61
N LEU A 27 -2.77 -3.24 -1.62
CA LEU A 27 -3.14 -3.03 -3.01
C LEU A 27 -3.18 -4.37 -3.72
N ASP A 28 -4.38 -4.82 -4.12
CA ASP A 28 -4.55 -6.03 -4.92
C ASP A 28 -4.49 -5.66 -6.41
N GLY A 29 -3.40 -6.04 -7.07
CA GLY A 29 -3.15 -5.76 -8.47
C GLY A 29 -3.02 -7.03 -9.33
N PRO A 30 -2.89 -6.86 -10.65
CA PRO A 30 -2.81 -7.97 -11.60
C PRO A 30 -1.65 -8.95 -11.35
N GLN A 31 -0.55 -8.50 -10.74
CA GLN A 31 0.65 -9.31 -10.49
C GLN A 31 0.80 -9.78 -9.04
N GLY A 32 -0.06 -9.31 -8.14
CA GLY A 32 0.00 -9.66 -6.73
C GLY A 32 -0.35 -8.50 -5.82
N TRP A 33 0.20 -8.56 -4.60
CA TRP A 33 -0.10 -7.62 -3.54
C TRP A 33 1.05 -6.65 -3.29
N GLY A 34 0.70 -5.39 -3.13
CA GLY A 34 1.60 -4.34 -2.62
C GLY A 34 1.11 -3.77 -1.31
N GLU A 35 2.04 -3.19 -0.54
CA GLU A 35 1.73 -2.53 0.72
C GLU A 35 2.00 -1.03 0.60
N PHE A 36 0.96 -0.21 0.78
CA PHE A 36 1.08 1.23 0.93
C PHE A 36 0.95 1.61 2.39
N SER A 37 2.05 2.07 2.98
CA SER A 37 2.12 2.25 4.43
C SER A 37 3.18 3.32 4.80
N PRO A 38 3.02 4.57 4.36
CA PRO A 38 4.00 5.63 4.64
C PRO A 38 4.08 5.97 6.15
N PRO A 39 5.13 6.68 6.59
CA PRO A 39 5.14 7.36 7.89
C PRO A 39 3.93 8.29 8.05
N ALA A 40 3.45 8.46 9.28
CA ALA A 40 2.26 9.26 9.57
C ALA A 40 2.42 10.76 9.27
N ASP A 41 3.66 11.26 9.25
CA ASP A 41 4.03 12.65 8.96
C ASP A 41 4.55 12.86 7.53
N ALA A 42 4.38 11.87 6.65
CA ALA A 42 4.79 11.98 5.25
C ALA A 42 3.99 13.08 4.53
N ASP A 43 4.72 13.95 3.82
CA ASP A 43 4.11 14.86 2.84
C ASP A 43 3.68 14.12 1.57
N ASP A 44 2.95 14.81 0.68
CA ASP A 44 2.44 14.21 -0.56
C ASP A 44 3.55 13.65 -1.44
N ALA A 45 4.72 14.30 -1.47
CA ALA A 45 5.85 13.87 -2.28
C ALA A 45 6.46 12.56 -1.75
N LEU A 46 6.61 12.42 -0.43
CA LEU A 46 7.06 11.19 0.19
C LEU A 46 5.99 10.10 0.05
N ALA A 47 4.73 10.40 0.31
CA ALA A 47 3.62 9.46 0.16
C ALA A 47 3.55 8.91 -1.28
N ALA A 48 3.72 9.76 -2.29
CA ALA A 48 3.75 9.33 -3.69
C ALA A 48 4.86 8.30 -3.97
N ARG A 49 6.04 8.46 -3.37
CA ARG A 49 7.14 7.47 -3.52
C ARG A 49 6.80 6.12 -2.88
N TRP A 50 6.13 6.14 -1.73
CA TRP A 50 5.61 4.92 -1.09
C TRP A 50 4.55 4.25 -1.95
N LEU A 51 3.66 5.04 -2.56
CA LEU A 51 2.65 4.51 -3.47
C LEU A 51 3.28 3.86 -4.70
N THR A 52 4.29 4.50 -5.30
CA THR A 52 5.05 3.89 -6.42
C THR A 52 5.64 2.54 -6.02
N ALA A 53 6.29 2.46 -4.86
CA ALA A 53 6.85 1.20 -4.35
C ALA A 53 5.77 0.14 -4.09
N ALA A 54 4.59 0.53 -3.61
CA ALA A 54 3.46 -0.38 -3.41
C ALA A 54 2.87 -0.88 -4.75
N MET A 55 2.86 -0.04 -5.79
CA MET A 55 2.34 -0.43 -7.10
C MET A 55 3.24 -1.42 -7.84
N GLU A 56 4.55 -1.42 -7.63
CA GLU A 56 5.50 -2.32 -8.30
C GLU A 56 5.14 -3.82 -8.16
N PRO A 57 5.10 -4.42 -6.95
CA PRO A 57 4.72 -5.82 -6.79
C PRO A 57 3.26 -6.09 -7.18
N SER A 58 2.43 -5.06 -7.17
CA SER A 58 1.02 -5.17 -7.58
C SER A 58 0.86 -5.27 -9.10
N THR A 59 1.80 -4.72 -9.89
CA THR A 59 1.58 -4.48 -11.33
C THR A 59 2.67 -4.98 -12.29
N VAL A 60 3.93 -5.11 -11.88
CA VAL A 60 5.03 -5.46 -12.80
C VAL A 60 5.67 -6.83 -12.57
N GLY A 61 5.58 -7.39 -11.36
CA GLY A 61 6.12 -8.72 -11.02
C GLY A 61 7.64 -8.76 -10.86
#